data_AF-A0A926IQB7-F1
#
_entry.id   AF-A0A926IQB7-F1
#
_cell.length_a   1.000
_cell.length_b   1.000
_cell.length_c   1.000
_cell.angle_alpha   90.00
_cell.angle_beta   90.00
_cell.angle_gamma   90.00
#
_symmetry.space_group_name_H-M   'P 1'
#
loop_
_entity.id
_entity.type
_entity.pdbx_description
1 polymer ?
#
loop_
_entity_poly.entity_id
_entity_poly.type
_entity_poly.pdbx_seq_one_letter_code
_entity_poly.pdbx_strand_id
1 'polypeptide(L)'
;MKNLRSFWFLCGLLFICSATVAASTRASGSPFQGTPVINAPCAVGNYPASPFLFYIPTTGKRPIRWEAHGLPEGLTLDANTGIISGTVFRKGEYTVTLTARNELGTTTQKLAIRIGDDLLLTPPMGWNSWNTFGHHLTEELVLQTADAMVENGMRDLGYSYINIDDYWQLPDRGADGHIQIDKTKFPRGIKYVADYLHERGFKLGIYSDAADKTCGGVCGSYGFEETDAKDFADWGVDLLKYDYCNAPAGQAEAMERYAKMGRALKATGRSIVFSICEWGQREPWKWAKQVGGHYWRVSGDISDMWNKEATEMGGLRGIMNILEINAPLSDYASPSGWNDPDMLVVGIGGKSMTNGHGASGGCTLEQYKSHFSLWCMMASPLLCGNDVRQMNDSISGILLNPDLIAINQDILGKQAERVIRSDYYDIWVKPLADGRKAVACFNRATSPVDVELNDKTAKDLSLEQVYDIETKNVLQPEGKMFVRLAPYQCKVFVCGKVGR
;
A
#
# COMPACT_ATOMS: atom_id res chain seq x y z
N MET A 1 47.67 16.87 15.46
CA MET A 1 46.27 17.35 15.51
C MET A 1 45.49 16.66 14.42
N LYS A 2 44.89 15.51 14.72
CA LYS A 2 44.00 14.75 13.83
C LYS A 2 42.61 14.78 14.49
N ASN A 3 41.62 15.36 13.81
CA ASN A 3 40.25 15.42 14.30
C ASN A 3 39.54 14.10 14.04
N LEU A 4 39.17 13.41 15.12
CA LEU A 4 38.22 12.30 15.14
C LEU A 4 36.84 12.83 14.74
N ARG A 5 36.26 12.27 13.66
CA ARG A 5 34.80 12.27 13.46
C ARG A 5 34.28 10.95 14.02
N SER A 6 33.54 11.05 15.12
CA SER A 6 32.90 9.92 15.80
C SER A 6 31.72 9.43 14.96
N PHE A 7 31.84 8.25 14.36
CA PHE A 7 30.69 7.49 13.86
C PHE A 7 29.98 6.86 15.05
N TRP A 8 28.79 7.35 15.39
CA TRP A 8 27.91 6.66 16.32
C TRP A 8 27.19 5.54 15.58
N PHE A 9 27.67 4.31 15.74
CA PHE A 9 26.89 3.11 15.48
C PHE A 9 25.80 3.05 16.56
N LEU A 10 24.58 3.43 16.23
CA LEU A 10 23.41 3.12 17.04
C LEU A 10 23.07 1.64 16.80
N CYS A 11 23.64 0.74 17.58
CA CYS A 11 23.11 -0.62 17.75
C CYS A 11 21.81 -0.51 18.55
N GLY A 12 20.71 -0.15 17.88
CA GLY A 12 19.37 -0.37 18.41
C GLY A 12 19.09 -1.88 18.38
N LEU A 13 18.85 -2.46 19.56
CA LEU A 13 18.23 -3.78 19.69
C LEU A 13 16.86 -3.72 18.99
N LEU A 14 16.82 -4.11 17.73
CA LEU A 14 15.59 -4.41 17.00
C LEU A 14 14.94 -5.61 17.68
N PHE A 15 14.06 -5.35 18.66
CA PHE A 15 13.02 -6.31 18.99
C PHE A 15 12.22 -6.51 17.71
N ILE A 16 12.35 -7.70 17.10
CA ILE A 16 11.72 -8.02 15.82
C ILE A 16 10.20 -8.05 16.04
N CYS A 17 9.54 -6.92 15.79
CA CYS A 17 8.10 -6.87 15.57
C CYS A 17 7.84 -7.51 14.19
N SER A 18 7.72 -8.84 14.16
CA SER A 18 7.37 -9.58 12.95
C SER A 18 5.90 -9.97 13.03
N ALA A 19 5.11 -9.55 12.04
CA ALA A 19 3.88 -10.26 11.71
C ALA A 19 4.30 -11.57 11.04
N THR A 20 4.67 -12.57 11.84
CA THR A 20 5.07 -13.86 11.29
C THR A 20 3.91 -14.40 10.46
N VAL A 21 4.16 -14.76 9.20
CA VAL A 21 3.33 -15.73 8.47
C VAL A 21 3.40 -17.02 9.29
N ALA A 22 2.49 -17.15 10.23
CA ALA A 22 2.40 -18.27 11.14
C ALA A 22 1.63 -19.37 10.43
N ALA A 23 1.99 -20.62 10.71
CA ALA A 23 1.14 -21.76 10.40
C ALA A 23 -0.09 -21.74 11.33
N SER A 24 -0.96 -20.75 11.13
CA SER A 24 -2.29 -20.71 11.74
C SER A 24 -3.19 -21.52 10.81
N THR A 25 -3.77 -22.59 11.34
CA THR A 25 -4.81 -23.39 10.67
C THR A 25 -6.07 -22.54 10.52
N ARG A 26 -6.07 -21.58 9.59
CA ARG A 26 -7.25 -20.79 9.28
C ARG A 26 -8.00 -21.50 8.15
N ALA A 27 -9.17 -22.03 8.48
CA ALA A 27 -10.15 -22.37 7.45
C ALA A 27 -10.57 -21.07 6.74
N SER A 28 -10.79 -21.13 5.43
CA SER A 28 -11.40 -20.05 4.64
C SER A 28 -12.74 -19.68 5.27
N GLY A 29 -12.76 -18.58 6.03
CA GLY A 29 -13.90 -18.16 6.83
C GLY A 29 -13.89 -16.65 6.99
N SER A 30 -15.06 -16.09 7.31
CA SER A 30 -15.25 -14.66 7.52
C SER A 30 -14.16 -14.07 8.43
N PRO A 31 -13.64 -12.85 8.15
CA PRO A 31 -12.65 -12.18 9.00
C PRO A 31 -13.17 -11.94 10.44
N PHE A 32 -14.47 -12.09 10.70
CA PHE A 32 -15.10 -11.86 12.00
C PHE A 32 -15.46 -13.14 12.76
N GLN A 33 -14.69 -14.20 12.56
CA GLN A 33 -14.82 -15.46 13.31
C GLN A 33 -13.56 -15.76 14.13
N GLY A 34 -13.74 -16.52 15.21
CA GLY A 34 -12.64 -17.01 16.05
C GLY A 34 -12.10 -15.99 17.07
N THR A 35 -11.00 -16.37 17.72
CA THR A 35 -10.25 -15.52 18.64
C THR A 35 -9.67 -14.30 17.91
N PRO A 36 -9.42 -13.17 18.59
CA PRO A 36 -8.84 -12.00 17.96
C PRO A 36 -7.47 -12.31 17.36
N VAL A 37 -7.15 -11.67 16.24
CA VAL A 37 -5.81 -11.66 15.63
C VAL A 37 -5.48 -10.23 15.24
N ILE A 38 -4.48 -9.64 15.90
CA ILE A 38 -3.92 -8.34 15.54
C ILE A 38 -3.01 -8.54 14.32
N ASN A 39 -3.37 -7.92 13.20
CA ASN A 39 -2.73 -8.09 11.90
C ASN A 39 -1.68 -6.98 11.66
N ALA A 40 -0.96 -7.09 10.54
CA ALA A 40 -0.05 -6.07 10.07
C ALA A 40 -0.80 -4.74 9.75
N PRO A 41 -0.12 -3.58 9.73
CA PRO A 41 1.31 -3.39 9.98
C PRO A 41 1.68 -3.46 11.47
N CYS A 42 2.88 -3.95 11.75
CA CYS A 42 3.48 -4.00 13.10
C CYS A 42 4.54 -2.92 13.33
N ALA A 43 4.74 -2.03 12.34
CA ALA A 43 5.54 -0.81 12.45
C ALA A 43 4.84 0.34 11.71
N VAL A 44 4.75 1.51 12.35
CA VAL A 44 4.15 2.72 11.78
C VAL A 44 5.02 3.93 12.04
N GLY A 45 5.11 4.83 11.05
CA GLY A 45 5.89 6.06 11.10
C GLY A 45 4.99 7.30 11.07
N ASN A 46 5.36 8.33 11.83
CA ASN A 46 4.66 9.62 11.86
C ASN A 46 5.63 10.76 12.17
N TYR A 47 5.38 11.97 11.67
CA TYR A 47 6.18 13.14 12.03
C TYR A 47 5.93 13.56 13.48
N PRO A 48 6.94 14.12 14.18
CA PRO A 48 6.73 14.73 15.48
C PRO A 48 5.77 15.93 15.39
N ALA A 49 5.05 16.18 16.48
CA ALA A 49 4.15 17.33 16.62
C ALA A 49 3.06 17.41 15.54
N SER A 50 2.67 16.25 14.97
CA SER A 50 1.59 16.15 14.00
C SER A 50 0.52 15.16 14.49
N PRO A 51 -0.75 15.28 14.02
CA PRO A 51 -1.80 14.34 14.35
C PRO A 51 -1.40 12.90 14.03
N PHE A 52 -1.54 12.02 15.01
CA PHE A 52 -1.35 10.58 14.87
C PHE A 52 -2.72 9.91 14.88
N LEU A 53 -2.92 8.96 13.96
CA LEU A 53 -4.13 8.15 13.86
C LEU A 53 -3.79 6.75 13.39
N PHE A 54 -4.20 5.73 14.13
CA PHE A 54 -4.02 4.33 13.79
C PHE A 54 -5.13 3.46 14.37
N TYR A 55 -5.93 2.83 13.53
CA TYR A 55 -6.76 1.70 13.93
C TYR A 55 -5.91 0.44 14.03
N ILE A 56 -6.07 -0.34 15.11
CA ILE A 56 -5.38 -1.62 15.29
C ILE A 56 -6.09 -2.70 14.44
N PRO A 57 -5.54 -3.13 13.28
CA PRO A 57 -6.25 -4.04 12.37
C PRO A 57 -6.46 -5.39 13.06
N THR A 58 -7.71 -5.77 13.35
CA THR A 58 -7.98 -6.92 14.22
C THR A 58 -9.13 -7.78 13.69
N THR A 59 -8.81 -8.93 13.11
CA THR A 59 -9.81 -9.95 12.78
C THR A 59 -10.24 -10.72 14.03
N GLY A 60 -11.38 -11.40 13.98
CA GLY A 60 -11.96 -12.16 15.11
C GLY A 60 -13.40 -11.76 15.43
N LYS A 61 -14.10 -12.64 16.16
CA LYS A 61 -15.50 -12.44 16.56
C LYS A 61 -15.67 -11.14 17.35
N ARG A 62 -16.67 -10.34 16.98
CA ARG A 62 -17.08 -9.11 17.66
C ARG A 62 -18.07 -9.40 18.81
N PRO A 63 -18.17 -8.55 19.85
CA PRO A 63 -17.36 -7.34 20.09
C PRO A 63 -15.92 -7.68 20.52
N ILE A 64 -14.98 -6.79 20.17
CA ILE A 64 -13.58 -6.84 20.65
C ILE A 64 -13.33 -5.64 21.56
N ARG A 65 -12.53 -5.86 22.61
CA ARG A 65 -11.93 -4.82 23.46
C ARG A 65 -10.42 -4.77 23.21
N TRP A 66 -9.86 -3.57 23.16
CA TRP A 66 -8.43 -3.36 22.99
C TRP A 66 -7.79 -2.73 24.22
N GLU A 67 -6.54 -3.10 24.48
CA GLU A 67 -5.67 -2.52 25.49
C GLU A 67 -4.30 -2.25 24.87
N ALA A 68 -3.61 -1.20 25.35
CA ALA A 68 -2.25 -0.87 24.93
C ALA A 68 -1.39 -0.50 26.13
N HIS A 69 -0.22 -1.14 26.25
CA HIS A 69 0.78 -0.85 27.26
C HIS A 69 2.04 -0.26 26.61
N GLY A 70 2.55 0.83 27.19
CA GLY A 70 3.74 1.52 26.69
C GLY A 70 3.46 2.50 25.54
N LEU A 71 2.23 3.02 25.41
CA LEU A 71 1.95 4.13 24.49
C LEU A 71 2.85 5.33 24.83
N PRO A 72 3.45 6.00 23.84
CA PRO A 72 4.19 7.23 24.06
C PRO A 72 3.26 8.32 24.60
N GLU A 73 3.84 9.24 25.38
CA GLU A 73 3.13 10.41 25.89
C GLU A 73 2.50 11.21 24.74
N GLY A 74 1.22 11.54 24.92
CA GLY A 74 0.41 12.25 23.93
C GLY A 74 -0.44 11.35 23.03
N LEU A 75 -0.30 10.02 23.10
CA LEU A 75 -1.23 9.08 22.47
C LEU A 75 -2.18 8.45 23.48
N THR A 76 -3.42 8.21 23.03
CA THR A 76 -4.44 7.47 23.77
C THR A 76 -5.06 6.41 22.87
N LEU A 77 -5.49 5.29 23.48
CA LEU A 77 -6.29 4.25 22.82
C LEU A 77 -7.73 4.34 23.30
N ASP A 78 -8.69 4.38 22.38
CA ASP A 78 -10.08 4.06 22.69
C ASP A 78 -10.30 2.54 22.65
N ALA A 79 -10.54 1.97 23.82
CA ALA A 79 -10.70 0.53 24.02
C ALA A 79 -11.95 -0.07 23.34
N ASN A 80 -12.92 0.73 22.90
CA ASN A 80 -14.13 0.27 22.21
C ASN A 80 -13.97 0.24 20.69
N THR A 81 -13.16 1.15 20.15
CA THR A 81 -13.00 1.33 18.70
C THR A 81 -11.68 0.79 18.19
N GLY A 82 -10.69 0.55 19.05
CA GLY A 82 -9.37 0.08 18.67
C GLY A 82 -8.51 1.18 18.00
N ILE A 83 -8.89 2.45 18.15
CA ILE A 83 -8.20 3.59 17.53
C ILE A 83 -7.21 4.21 18.52
N ILE A 84 -5.96 4.28 18.11
CA ILE A 84 -4.89 5.06 18.76
C ILE A 84 -4.84 6.42 18.07
N SER A 85 -4.98 7.50 18.84
CA SER A 85 -4.91 8.86 18.33
C SER A 85 -4.21 9.81 19.30
N GLY A 86 -3.79 10.97 18.79
CA GLY A 86 -3.17 12.03 19.60
C GLY A 86 -2.01 12.71 18.88
N THR A 87 -1.00 13.16 19.63
CA THR A 87 0.17 13.84 19.05
C THR A 87 1.40 13.56 19.92
N VAL A 88 2.48 13.09 19.30
CA VAL A 88 3.76 12.87 19.98
C VAL A 88 4.76 13.91 19.54
N PHE A 89 5.34 14.65 20.48
CA PHE A 89 6.31 15.70 20.20
C PHE A 89 7.75 15.19 20.11
N ARG A 90 8.08 14.17 20.91
CA ARG A 90 9.44 13.66 21.03
C ARG A 90 9.71 12.62 19.94
N LYS A 91 10.72 12.88 19.09
CA LYS A 91 11.26 11.89 18.16
C LYS A 91 11.78 10.66 18.91
N GLY A 92 11.57 9.48 18.35
CA GLY A 92 12.02 8.21 18.94
C GLY A 92 11.28 7.00 18.37
N GLU A 93 11.76 5.82 18.72
CA GLU A 93 11.05 4.57 18.51
C GLU A 93 10.43 4.09 19.83
N TYR A 94 9.14 3.77 19.77
CA TYR A 94 8.35 3.34 20.92
C TYR A 94 7.77 1.96 20.63
N THR A 95 8.06 0.98 21.48
CA THR A 95 7.47 -0.35 21.37
C THR A 95 6.24 -0.43 22.26
N VAL A 96 5.07 -0.52 21.64
CA VAL A 96 3.78 -0.66 22.31
C VAL A 96 3.37 -2.13 22.31
N THR A 97 2.84 -2.61 23.43
CA THR A 97 2.23 -3.94 23.51
C THR A 97 0.73 -3.78 23.37
N LEU A 98 0.17 -4.30 22.29
CA LEU A 98 -1.26 -4.28 22.00
C LEU A 98 -1.88 -5.60 22.41
N THR A 99 -3.04 -5.55 23.04
CA THR A 99 -3.83 -6.72 23.41
C THR A 99 -5.25 -6.55 22.89
N ALA A 100 -5.80 -7.59 22.26
CA ALA A 100 -7.19 -7.62 21.80
C ALA A 100 -7.90 -8.84 22.36
N ARG A 101 -9.11 -8.65 22.89
CA ARG A 101 -9.90 -9.68 23.59
C ARG A 101 -11.34 -9.73 23.07
N ASN A 102 -11.85 -10.95 22.89
CA ASN A 102 -13.29 -11.22 22.76
C ASN A 102 -13.68 -12.37 23.69
N GLU A 103 -14.93 -12.85 23.57
CA GLU A 103 -15.45 -13.98 24.37
C GLU A 103 -14.70 -15.31 24.17
N LEU A 104 -14.01 -15.49 23.04
CA LEU A 104 -13.33 -16.74 22.67
C LEU A 104 -11.87 -16.77 23.13
N GLY A 105 -11.25 -15.61 23.37
CA GLY A 105 -9.85 -15.55 23.78
C GLY A 105 -9.20 -14.18 23.67
N THR A 106 -7.88 -14.18 23.67
CA THR A 106 -7.05 -12.97 23.67
C THR A 106 -5.83 -13.18 22.82
N THR A 107 -5.40 -12.13 22.12
CA THR A 107 -4.13 -12.09 21.40
C THR A 107 -3.32 -10.90 21.86
N THR A 108 -2.01 -10.97 21.68
CA THR A 108 -1.09 -9.87 21.98
C THR A 108 -0.08 -9.74 20.86
N GLN A 109 0.23 -8.50 20.48
CA GLN A 109 1.20 -8.18 19.44
C GLN A 109 1.98 -6.92 19.80
N LYS A 110 3.22 -6.82 19.33
CA LYS A 110 4.03 -5.60 19.45
C LYS A 110 3.79 -4.69 18.24
N LEU A 111 3.67 -3.39 18.51
CA LEU A 111 3.63 -2.33 17.51
C LEU A 111 4.83 -1.41 17.74
N ALA A 112 5.66 -1.22 16.72
CA ALA A 112 6.69 -0.19 16.72
C ALA A 112 6.10 1.13 16.19
N ILE A 113 6.12 2.18 17.00
CA ILE A 113 5.76 3.54 16.58
C ILE A 113 7.04 4.34 16.44
N ARG A 114 7.38 4.78 15.22
CA ARG A 114 8.52 5.66 14.95
C ARG A 114 8.02 7.09 14.77
N ILE A 115 8.40 7.96 15.69
CA ILE A 115 8.20 9.40 15.58
C ILE A 115 9.49 10.01 15.04
N GLY A 116 9.48 10.49 13.81
CA GLY A 116 10.71 10.84 13.09
C GLY A 116 10.45 11.58 11.80
N ASP A 117 11.31 11.38 10.81
CA ASP A 117 11.18 11.99 9.48
C ASP A 117 10.69 10.97 8.43
N ASP A 118 10.25 9.79 8.89
CA ASP A 118 9.83 8.64 8.09
C ASP A 118 8.31 8.43 8.21
N LEU A 119 7.59 8.44 7.08
CA LEU A 119 6.22 7.89 6.96
C LEU A 119 6.26 6.57 6.18
N LEU A 120 5.16 5.82 6.16
CA LEU A 120 5.03 4.57 5.37
C LEU A 120 6.21 3.60 5.57
N LEU A 121 6.45 3.20 6.83
CA LEU A 121 7.44 2.16 7.14
C LEU A 121 7.11 0.81 6.50
N THR A 122 5.84 0.61 6.16
CA THR A 122 5.34 -0.47 5.30
C THR A 122 4.59 0.15 4.10
N PRO A 123 4.38 -0.59 3.00
CA PRO A 123 3.65 -0.08 1.85
C PRO A 123 2.23 0.39 2.23
N PRO A 124 1.70 1.46 1.63
CA PRO A 124 0.36 1.93 1.94
C PRO A 124 -0.69 0.96 1.41
N MET A 125 -1.73 0.69 2.20
CA MET A 125 -2.87 -0.15 1.82
C MET A 125 -4.16 0.68 1.89
N GLY A 126 -5.04 0.51 0.92
CA GLY A 126 -6.24 1.32 0.85
C GLY A 126 -7.05 1.14 -0.41
N TRP A 127 -7.70 2.22 -0.81
CA TRP A 127 -8.57 2.28 -1.97
C TRP A 127 -8.42 3.63 -2.66
N ASN A 128 -8.54 3.66 -3.99
CA ASN A 128 -8.56 4.88 -4.79
C ASN A 128 -9.81 4.90 -5.68
N SER A 129 -10.43 6.09 -5.81
CA SER A 129 -11.70 6.26 -6.51
C SER A 129 -11.67 6.13 -8.02
N TRP A 130 -10.51 6.31 -8.65
CA TRP A 130 -10.40 6.48 -10.09
C TRP A 130 -10.97 5.29 -10.85
N ASN A 131 -10.36 4.11 -10.71
CA ASN A 131 -10.62 2.95 -11.58
C ASN A 131 -12.09 2.51 -11.63
N THR A 132 -12.88 2.75 -10.58
CA THR A 132 -14.32 2.46 -10.57
C THR A 132 -15.14 3.68 -10.94
N PHE A 133 -14.91 4.82 -10.27
CA PHE A 133 -15.86 5.94 -10.30
C PHE A 133 -15.47 7.06 -11.26
N GLY A 134 -14.19 7.21 -11.61
CA GLY A 134 -13.71 8.33 -12.41
C GLY A 134 -14.26 9.67 -11.91
N HIS A 135 -14.84 10.45 -12.83
CA HIS A 135 -15.43 11.76 -12.50
C HIS A 135 -16.78 11.70 -11.75
N HIS A 136 -17.35 10.51 -11.51
CA HIS A 136 -18.64 10.32 -10.84
C HIS A 136 -18.56 10.20 -9.31
N LEU A 137 -17.38 10.42 -8.72
CA LEU A 137 -17.21 10.39 -7.27
C LEU A 137 -18.10 11.42 -6.57
N THR A 138 -18.63 11.06 -5.40
CA THR A 138 -19.39 11.94 -4.51
C THR A 138 -19.00 11.70 -3.07
N GLU A 139 -19.33 12.64 -2.19
CA GLU A 139 -19.18 12.51 -0.73
C GLU A 139 -19.78 11.20 -0.22
N GLU A 140 -21.04 10.91 -0.56
CA GLU A 140 -21.75 9.70 -0.14
C GLU A 140 -21.03 8.42 -0.58
N LEU A 141 -20.48 8.38 -1.79
CA LEU A 141 -19.72 7.21 -2.28
C LEU A 141 -18.45 6.98 -1.43
N VAL A 142 -17.80 8.05 -0.98
CA VAL A 142 -16.62 7.94 -0.11
C VAL A 142 -17.03 7.42 1.28
N LEU A 143 -18.12 7.94 1.86
CA LEU A 143 -18.59 7.47 3.19
C LEU A 143 -19.02 6.00 3.15
N GLN A 144 -19.80 5.62 2.14
CA GLN A 144 -20.23 4.23 1.94
C GLN A 144 -19.05 3.28 1.69
N THR A 145 -18.02 3.75 1.00
CA THR A 145 -16.77 2.99 0.82
C THR A 145 -16.07 2.76 2.16
N ALA A 146 -15.99 3.79 3.01
CA ALA A 146 -15.44 3.65 4.35
C ALA A 146 -16.23 2.66 5.20
N ASP A 147 -17.55 2.76 5.22
CA ASP A 147 -18.41 1.84 5.98
C ASP A 147 -18.29 0.40 5.46
N ALA A 148 -18.29 0.21 4.14
CA ALA A 148 -18.06 -1.11 3.54
C ALA A 148 -16.71 -1.71 3.94
N MET A 149 -15.63 -0.92 3.96
CA MET A 149 -14.30 -1.39 4.37
C MET A 149 -14.23 -1.77 5.86
N VAL A 150 -15.10 -1.19 6.71
CA VAL A 150 -15.29 -1.63 8.09
C VAL A 150 -16.02 -2.97 8.13
N GLU A 151 -17.11 -3.09 7.37
CA GLU A 151 -18.02 -4.24 7.41
C GLU A 151 -17.51 -5.49 6.68
N ASN A 152 -16.65 -5.32 5.67
CA ASN A 152 -16.14 -6.42 4.85
C ASN A 152 -14.79 -6.97 5.34
N GLY A 153 -14.18 -6.33 6.35
CA GLY A 153 -12.93 -6.77 6.98
C GLY A 153 -11.64 -6.24 6.35
N MET A 154 -11.71 -5.39 5.32
CA MET A 154 -10.52 -4.73 4.75
C MET A 154 -9.80 -3.88 5.81
N ARG A 155 -10.52 -3.06 6.58
CA ARG A 155 -9.91 -2.27 7.66
C ARG A 155 -9.17 -3.14 8.68
N ASP A 156 -9.70 -4.34 8.94
CA ASP A 156 -9.14 -5.31 9.88
C ASP A 156 -7.91 -6.07 9.39
N LEU A 157 -7.57 -5.92 8.10
CA LEU A 157 -6.33 -6.38 7.50
C LEU A 157 -5.39 -5.24 7.11
N GLY A 158 -5.68 -3.99 7.51
CA GLY A 158 -4.74 -2.86 7.42
C GLY A 158 -5.01 -1.89 6.26
N TYR A 159 -6.04 -2.13 5.44
CA TYR A 159 -6.47 -1.14 4.44
C TYR A 159 -6.99 0.11 5.15
N SER A 160 -6.25 1.21 5.03
CA SER A 160 -6.44 2.42 5.86
C SER A 160 -6.57 3.71 5.06
N TYR A 161 -6.03 3.78 3.85
CA TYR A 161 -6.15 4.96 2.99
C TYR A 161 -7.40 4.88 2.10
N ILE A 162 -8.17 5.96 2.03
CA ILE A 162 -9.27 6.12 1.07
C ILE A 162 -8.97 7.41 0.31
N ASN A 163 -8.61 7.24 -0.95
CA ASN A 163 -8.02 8.29 -1.77
C ASN A 163 -9.05 8.82 -2.78
N ILE A 164 -9.35 10.11 -2.67
CA ILE A 164 -10.07 10.89 -3.67
C ILE A 164 -9.10 11.19 -4.81
N ASP A 165 -9.45 10.76 -6.02
CA ASP A 165 -8.70 11.06 -7.25
C ASP A 165 -9.24 12.32 -7.96
N ASP A 166 -8.92 12.51 -9.25
CA ASP A 166 -9.25 13.73 -10.00
C ASP A 166 -10.77 14.07 -10.03
N TYR A 167 -11.10 15.32 -10.38
CA TYR A 167 -12.45 15.90 -10.45
C TYR A 167 -13.17 16.11 -9.10
N TRP A 168 -12.47 16.20 -7.98
CA TRP A 168 -13.09 16.67 -6.72
C TRP A 168 -13.23 18.20 -6.66
N GLN A 169 -12.40 18.89 -7.44
CA GLN A 169 -12.33 20.34 -7.57
C GLN A 169 -13.01 20.84 -8.87
N LEU A 170 -13.37 22.12 -8.88
CA LEU A 170 -13.85 22.82 -10.07
C LEU A 170 -12.72 23.09 -11.08
N PRO A 171 -13.08 23.40 -12.35
CA PRO A 171 -12.07 23.64 -13.37
C PRO A 171 -11.11 24.78 -13.06
N ASP A 172 -11.61 25.88 -12.51
CA ASP A 172 -10.84 27.10 -12.34
C ASP A 172 -10.56 27.41 -10.86
N ARG A 173 -9.38 27.97 -10.61
CA ARG A 173 -9.00 28.50 -9.30
C ARG A 173 -9.92 29.65 -8.93
N GLY A 174 -10.28 29.74 -7.65
CA GLY A 174 -11.06 30.86 -7.14
C GLY A 174 -10.31 32.17 -7.29
N ALA A 175 -11.04 33.28 -7.38
CA ALA A 175 -10.45 34.62 -7.41
C ALA A 175 -9.71 34.97 -6.10
N ASP A 176 -9.96 34.22 -5.03
CA ASP A 176 -9.26 34.26 -3.74
C ASP A 176 -7.92 33.51 -3.76
N GLY A 177 -7.56 32.86 -4.87
CA GLY A 177 -6.33 32.09 -5.01
C GLY A 177 -6.42 30.65 -4.50
N HIS A 178 -7.58 30.21 -4.01
CA HIS A 178 -7.78 28.86 -3.49
C HIS A 178 -8.42 27.93 -4.53
N ILE A 179 -8.03 26.66 -4.49
CA ILE A 179 -8.69 25.61 -5.27
C ILE A 179 -10.14 25.44 -4.78
N GLN A 180 -11.08 25.36 -5.72
CA GLN A 180 -12.51 25.36 -5.37
C GLN A 180 -13.05 23.93 -5.34
N ILE A 181 -13.58 23.50 -4.20
CA ILE A 181 -14.26 22.19 -4.07
C ILE A 181 -15.52 22.18 -4.95
N ASP A 182 -15.74 21.13 -5.72
CA ASP A 182 -17.02 20.90 -6.40
C ASP A 182 -18.10 20.54 -5.37
N LYS A 183 -18.88 21.54 -4.95
CA LYS A 183 -19.95 21.38 -3.96
C LYS A 183 -21.15 20.59 -4.47
N THR A 184 -21.23 20.26 -5.76
CA THR A 184 -22.24 19.31 -6.24
C THR A 184 -21.90 17.87 -5.84
N LYS A 185 -20.59 17.57 -5.72
CA LYS A 185 -20.07 16.26 -5.28
C LYS A 185 -19.83 16.21 -3.78
N PHE A 186 -19.29 17.29 -3.23
CA PHE A 186 -18.91 17.42 -1.82
C PHE A 186 -19.63 18.62 -1.18
N PRO A 187 -20.96 18.53 -0.97
CA PRO A 187 -21.75 19.65 -0.49
C PRO A 187 -21.35 20.14 0.92
N ARG A 188 -20.76 19.26 1.75
CA ARG A 188 -20.25 19.61 3.08
C ARG A 188 -18.73 19.86 3.11
N GLY A 189 -18.08 19.80 1.94
CA GLY A 189 -16.65 20.02 1.78
C GLY A 189 -15.79 18.82 2.21
N ILE A 190 -14.50 18.86 1.84
CA ILE A 190 -13.56 17.75 2.04
C ILE A 190 -13.29 17.47 3.52
N LYS A 191 -13.30 18.51 4.38
CA LYS A 191 -13.10 18.31 5.82
C LYS A 191 -14.17 17.41 6.44
N TYR A 192 -15.43 17.53 6.02
CA TYR A 192 -16.50 16.66 6.52
C TYR A 192 -16.21 15.18 6.23
N VAL A 193 -15.68 14.90 5.03
CA VAL A 193 -15.24 13.57 4.63
C VAL A 193 -14.07 13.14 5.52
N ALA A 194 -13.00 13.93 5.62
CA ALA A 194 -11.84 13.62 6.45
C ALA A 194 -12.22 13.27 7.90
N ASP A 195 -13.07 14.08 8.53
CA ASP A 195 -13.54 13.87 9.90
C ASP A 195 -14.27 12.50 10.02
N TYR A 196 -15.16 12.17 9.08
CA TYR A 196 -15.88 10.88 9.07
C TYR A 196 -14.94 9.67 8.93
N LEU A 197 -13.92 9.80 8.09
CA LEU A 197 -12.89 8.77 7.91
C LEU A 197 -12.03 8.62 9.17
N HIS A 198 -11.60 9.73 9.76
CA HIS A 198 -10.74 9.75 10.95
C HIS A 198 -11.42 9.13 12.17
N GLU A 199 -12.72 9.38 12.35
CA GLU A 199 -13.55 8.72 13.38
C GLU A 199 -13.53 7.19 13.28
N ARG A 200 -13.27 6.64 12.09
CA ARG A 200 -13.20 5.21 11.81
C ARG A 200 -11.76 4.69 11.67
N GLY A 201 -10.77 5.55 11.89
CA GLY A 201 -9.35 5.22 11.80
C GLY A 201 -8.79 5.11 10.38
N PHE A 202 -9.56 5.55 9.37
CA PHE A 202 -9.06 5.70 8.01
C PHE A 202 -8.27 7.00 7.84
N LYS A 203 -7.56 7.09 6.72
CA LYS A 203 -6.77 8.24 6.28
C LYS A 203 -7.33 8.74 4.96
N LEU A 204 -7.41 10.06 4.79
CA LEU A 204 -7.92 10.67 3.58
C LEU A 204 -6.76 10.98 2.61
N GLY A 205 -6.84 10.43 1.40
CA GLY A 205 -6.03 10.90 0.28
C GLY A 205 -6.79 11.89 -0.60
N ILE A 206 -6.05 12.82 -1.20
CA ILE A 206 -6.54 13.76 -2.21
C ILE A 206 -5.60 13.76 -3.42
N TYR A 207 -6.01 14.43 -4.50
CA TYR A 207 -5.31 14.51 -5.77
C TYR A 207 -5.09 15.95 -6.23
N SER A 208 -3.95 16.21 -6.85
CA SER A 208 -3.71 17.40 -7.68
C SER A 208 -2.63 17.10 -8.72
N ASP A 209 -2.20 18.12 -9.46
CA ASP A 209 -1.21 18.02 -10.54
C ASP A 209 -0.16 19.14 -10.43
N ALA A 210 1.08 18.83 -10.81
CA ALA A 210 2.19 19.77 -10.97
C ALA A 210 2.07 20.69 -12.19
N ALA A 211 0.85 21.04 -12.60
CA ALA A 211 0.53 22.00 -13.64
C ALA A 211 -0.65 22.90 -13.21
N ASP A 212 -1.06 23.81 -14.10
CA ASP A 212 -2.24 24.66 -13.92
C ASP A 212 -3.55 23.88 -14.05
N LYS A 213 -3.54 22.77 -14.82
CA LYS A 213 -4.65 21.86 -14.99
C LYS A 213 -4.23 20.41 -14.76
N THR A 214 -5.12 19.62 -14.17
CA THR A 214 -4.97 18.18 -13.99
C THR A 214 -5.09 17.42 -15.31
N CYS A 215 -4.83 16.11 -15.30
CA CYS A 215 -5.10 15.23 -16.45
C CYS A 215 -6.55 15.33 -16.94
N GLY A 216 -7.51 15.45 -16.02
CA GLY A 216 -8.93 15.62 -16.32
C GLY A 216 -9.33 17.03 -16.76
N GLY A 217 -8.40 17.99 -16.74
CA GLY A 217 -8.62 19.37 -17.16
C GLY A 217 -9.24 20.27 -16.09
N VAL A 218 -9.23 19.86 -14.82
CA VAL A 218 -9.65 20.71 -13.69
C VAL A 218 -8.46 21.37 -12.99
N CYS A 219 -8.67 22.23 -11.99
CA CYS A 219 -7.59 23.05 -11.42
C CYS A 219 -6.45 22.20 -10.82
N GLY A 220 -5.21 22.47 -11.24
CA GLY A 220 -3.98 21.94 -10.63
C GLY A 220 -3.35 22.93 -9.64
N SER A 221 -2.14 22.61 -9.15
CA SER A 221 -1.48 23.32 -8.04
C SER A 221 -0.18 24.05 -8.40
N TYR A 222 0.27 24.01 -9.65
CA TYR A 222 1.53 24.67 -10.02
C TYR A 222 1.51 26.18 -9.73
N GLY A 223 2.48 26.64 -8.93
CA GLY A 223 2.57 28.03 -8.49
C GLY A 223 1.79 28.38 -7.22
N PHE A 224 0.94 27.47 -6.73
CA PHE A 224 0.09 27.64 -5.54
C PHE A 224 0.32 26.54 -4.49
N GLU A 225 1.48 25.87 -4.55
CA GLU A 225 1.77 24.67 -3.75
C GLU A 225 1.65 24.92 -2.25
N GLU A 226 2.14 26.05 -1.75
CA GLU A 226 2.04 26.42 -0.34
C GLU A 226 0.59 26.68 0.12
N THR A 227 -0.22 27.33 -0.72
CA THR A 227 -1.64 27.58 -0.44
C THR A 227 -2.42 26.28 -0.42
N ASP A 228 -2.26 25.47 -1.46
CA ASP A 228 -3.02 24.22 -1.62
C ASP A 228 -2.62 23.20 -0.56
N ALA A 229 -1.32 23.06 -0.25
CA ALA A 229 -0.86 22.20 0.83
C ALA A 229 -1.45 22.60 2.19
N LYS A 230 -1.56 23.91 2.45
CA LYS A 230 -2.19 24.41 3.66
C LYS A 230 -3.68 24.08 3.71
N ASP A 231 -4.41 24.27 2.61
CA ASP A 231 -5.83 23.91 2.51
C ASP A 231 -6.04 22.42 2.76
N PHE A 232 -5.22 21.56 2.12
CA PHE A 232 -5.26 20.12 2.33
C PHE A 232 -5.05 19.76 3.81
N ALA A 233 -4.09 20.41 4.46
CA ALA A 233 -3.84 20.17 5.88
C ALA A 233 -5.00 20.65 6.77
N ASP A 234 -5.56 21.81 6.48
CA ASP A 234 -6.71 22.38 7.20
C ASP A 234 -7.98 21.52 7.04
N TRP A 235 -8.12 20.82 5.90
CA TRP A 235 -9.19 19.83 5.69
C TRP A 235 -8.90 18.47 6.31
N GLY A 236 -7.70 18.22 6.84
CA GLY A 236 -7.36 16.93 7.44
C GLY A 236 -6.91 15.86 6.44
N VAL A 237 -6.40 16.25 5.27
CA VAL A 237 -5.79 15.31 4.32
C VAL A 237 -4.54 14.67 4.94
N ASP A 238 -4.32 13.40 4.61
CA ASP A 238 -3.21 12.57 5.09
C ASP A 238 -2.35 12.02 3.93
N LEU A 239 -2.78 12.19 2.68
CA LEU A 239 -2.04 11.78 1.48
C LEU A 239 -2.36 12.70 0.30
N LEU A 240 -1.35 13.08 -0.48
CA LEU A 240 -1.50 13.74 -1.78
C LEU A 240 -0.90 12.86 -2.88
N LYS A 241 -1.75 12.44 -3.83
CA LYS A 241 -1.32 12.01 -5.17
C LYS A 241 -1.09 13.26 -6.02
N TYR A 242 0.11 13.41 -6.55
CA TYR A 242 0.52 14.57 -7.32
C TYR A 242 0.97 14.16 -8.70
N ASP A 243 0.13 14.47 -9.69
CA ASP A 243 0.28 14.07 -11.08
C ASP A 243 1.18 15.04 -11.86
N TYR A 244 1.39 14.75 -13.15
CA TYR A 244 2.30 15.49 -13.99
C TYR A 244 1.76 15.79 -15.41
N CYS A 245 0.43 15.79 -15.59
CA CYS A 245 -0.16 16.17 -16.87
C CYS A 245 0.07 17.66 -17.15
N ASN A 246 0.12 18.02 -18.44
CA ASN A 246 0.28 19.41 -18.88
C ASN A 246 1.60 20.10 -18.42
N ALA A 247 2.49 19.39 -17.72
CA ALA A 247 3.79 19.88 -17.29
C ALA A 247 4.90 19.57 -18.32
N PRO A 248 6.00 20.35 -18.37
CA PRO A 248 7.11 20.09 -19.28
C PRO A 248 7.81 18.75 -19.00
N ALA A 249 8.19 18.02 -20.05
CA ALA A 249 8.74 16.67 -19.96
C ALA A 249 10.14 16.57 -19.31
N GLY A 250 10.87 17.67 -19.16
CA GLY A 250 12.25 17.69 -18.67
C GLY A 250 12.38 17.21 -17.21
N GLN A 251 13.33 16.32 -16.93
CA GLN A 251 13.54 15.74 -15.59
C GLN A 251 13.87 16.79 -14.53
N ALA A 252 14.73 17.77 -14.84
CA ALA A 252 15.12 18.80 -13.88
C ALA A 252 13.92 19.65 -13.43
N GLU A 253 13.05 20.02 -14.38
CA GLU A 253 11.79 20.73 -14.11
C GLU A 253 10.86 19.88 -13.24
N ALA A 254 10.69 18.60 -13.58
CA ALA A 254 9.86 17.69 -12.79
C ALA A 254 10.35 17.61 -11.34
N MET A 255 11.65 17.38 -11.13
CA MET A 255 12.26 17.34 -9.81
C MET A 255 12.02 18.63 -9.03
N GLU A 256 12.12 19.79 -9.67
CA GLU A 256 11.87 21.09 -9.03
C GLU A 256 10.41 21.25 -8.59
N ARG A 257 9.45 20.92 -9.47
CA ARG A 257 8.01 21.00 -9.18
C ARG A 257 7.61 20.05 -8.06
N TYR A 258 8.06 18.79 -8.11
CA TYR A 258 7.83 17.83 -7.03
C TYR A 258 8.47 18.28 -5.72
N ALA A 259 9.71 18.81 -5.76
CA ALA A 259 10.37 19.32 -4.57
C ALA A 259 9.65 20.53 -3.96
N LYS A 260 9.02 21.38 -4.78
CA LYS A 260 8.23 22.51 -4.29
C LYS A 260 7.01 22.05 -3.51
N MET A 261 6.21 21.14 -4.07
CA MET A 261 5.07 20.55 -3.36
C MET A 261 5.51 19.74 -2.13
N GLY A 262 6.58 18.94 -2.23
CA GLY A 262 7.10 18.18 -1.08
C GLY A 262 7.51 19.07 0.10
N ARG A 263 8.13 20.23 -0.18
CA ARG A 263 8.43 21.25 0.87
C ARG A 263 7.16 21.87 1.43
N ALA A 264 6.19 22.21 0.58
CA ALA A 264 4.91 22.79 0.99
C ALA A 264 4.15 21.86 1.95
N LEU A 265 4.01 20.58 1.59
CA LEU A 265 3.40 19.55 2.43
C LEU A 265 4.08 19.42 3.79
N LYS A 266 5.42 19.38 3.81
CA LYS A 266 6.20 19.30 5.05
C LYS A 266 6.02 20.53 5.95
N ALA A 267 5.82 21.71 5.35
CA ALA A 267 5.62 22.96 6.09
C ALA A 267 4.25 23.06 6.79
N THR A 268 3.28 22.20 6.45
CA THR A 268 1.93 22.24 7.02
C THR A 268 1.85 21.83 8.49
N GLY A 269 2.82 21.04 8.98
CA GLY A 269 2.77 20.42 10.31
C GLY A 269 1.89 19.17 10.40
N ARG A 270 1.29 18.69 9.31
CA ARG A 270 0.65 17.36 9.24
C ARG A 270 1.56 16.33 8.58
N SER A 271 1.39 15.06 8.97
CA SER A 271 2.04 13.93 8.31
C SER A 271 1.31 13.55 7.03
N ILE A 272 1.55 14.32 5.95
CA ILE A 272 0.94 14.08 4.64
C ILE A 272 1.87 13.20 3.80
N VAL A 273 1.40 12.01 3.44
CA VAL A 273 2.08 11.13 2.48
C VAL A 273 2.10 11.78 1.10
N PHE A 274 3.24 11.70 0.43
CA PHE A 274 3.45 12.30 -0.89
C PHE A 274 3.68 11.22 -1.94
N SER A 275 2.72 11.08 -2.84
CA SER A 275 2.66 10.10 -3.92
C SER A 275 3.00 10.77 -5.24
N ILE A 276 4.16 10.45 -5.80
CA ILE A 276 4.67 11.04 -7.05
C ILE A 276 4.11 10.27 -8.26
N CYS A 277 3.40 10.96 -9.16
CA CYS A 277 2.74 10.35 -10.31
C CYS A 277 3.21 11.02 -11.61
N GLU A 278 4.38 10.63 -12.09
CA GLU A 278 4.93 11.08 -13.38
C GLU A 278 5.17 9.90 -14.35
N TRP A 279 4.54 8.77 -14.05
CA TRP A 279 4.47 7.56 -14.88
C TRP A 279 5.78 6.84 -15.19
N GLY A 280 6.81 7.07 -14.36
CA GLY A 280 8.13 6.44 -14.50
C GLY A 280 9.05 7.10 -15.52
N GLN A 281 8.56 8.08 -16.30
CA GLN A 281 9.24 8.56 -17.51
C GLN A 281 10.58 9.23 -17.24
N ARG A 282 10.78 9.81 -16.06
CA ARG A 282 12.05 10.42 -15.68
C ARG A 282 12.74 9.66 -14.55
N GLU A 283 12.55 8.35 -14.46
CA GLU A 283 13.21 7.47 -13.49
C GLU A 283 13.03 7.93 -12.02
N PRO A 284 11.78 8.13 -11.54
CA PRO A 284 11.51 8.67 -10.21
C PRO A 284 12.12 7.84 -9.08
N TRP A 285 12.36 6.56 -9.28
CA TRP A 285 13.08 5.70 -8.34
C TRP A 285 14.49 6.23 -7.97
N LYS A 286 15.08 7.10 -8.79
CA LYS A 286 16.39 7.72 -8.51
C LYS A 286 16.31 9.03 -7.70
N TRP A 287 15.17 9.73 -7.69
CA TRP A 287 15.09 11.10 -7.15
C TRP A 287 13.84 11.42 -6.30
N ALA A 288 12.78 10.61 -6.38
CA ALA A 288 11.50 10.86 -5.72
C ALA A 288 11.64 10.97 -4.19
N LYS A 289 12.39 10.07 -3.56
CA LYS A 289 12.62 10.08 -2.11
C LYS A 289 13.36 11.36 -1.67
N GLN A 290 14.32 11.83 -2.47
CA GLN A 290 15.11 13.03 -2.19
C GLN A 290 14.27 14.31 -2.20
N VAL A 291 13.18 14.34 -2.97
CA VAL A 291 12.26 15.47 -3.03
C VAL A 291 11.06 15.33 -2.07
N GLY A 292 11.07 14.31 -1.20
CA GLY A 292 10.05 14.09 -0.16
C GLY A 292 8.95 13.10 -0.56
N GLY A 293 9.06 12.43 -1.69
CA GLY A 293 8.14 11.37 -2.11
C GLY A 293 8.27 10.12 -1.23
N HIS A 294 7.14 9.51 -0.90
CA HIS A 294 7.08 8.29 -0.08
C HIS A 294 6.76 7.05 -0.92
N TYR A 295 6.13 7.24 -2.07
CA TYR A 295 6.06 6.26 -3.14
C TYR A 295 5.92 6.97 -4.49
N TRP A 296 6.31 6.29 -5.57
CA TRP A 296 6.37 6.88 -6.90
C TRP A 296 5.96 5.89 -7.99
N ARG A 297 5.11 6.36 -8.90
CA ARG A 297 4.67 5.59 -10.07
C ARG A 297 5.85 5.22 -10.94
N VAL A 298 5.98 3.94 -11.30
CA VAL A 298 7.08 3.43 -12.15
C VAL A 298 6.68 3.24 -13.61
N SER A 299 5.39 3.33 -13.92
CA SER A 299 4.84 3.10 -15.26
C SER A 299 3.68 4.05 -15.56
N GLY A 300 3.26 4.09 -16.83
CA GLY A 300 1.92 4.52 -17.23
C GLY A 300 0.81 3.73 -16.54
N ASP A 301 -0.42 4.21 -16.71
CA ASP A 301 -1.58 3.76 -15.92
C ASP A 301 -1.91 2.30 -16.20
N ILE A 302 -2.18 1.53 -15.14
CA ILE A 302 -2.67 0.17 -15.27
C ILE A 302 -4.07 0.17 -15.90
N SER A 303 -4.33 -0.83 -16.73
CA SER A 303 -5.67 -1.19 -17.20
C SER A 303 -6.06 -2.55 -16.63
N ASP A 304 -7.37 -2.81 -16.51
CA ASP A 304 -7.91 -4.12 -16.15
C ASP A 304 -7.76 -5.14 -17.31
N MET A 305 -6.51 -5.45 -17.63
CA MET A 305 -6.07 -6.35 -18.68
C MET A 305 -4.78 -7.04 -18.29
N TRP A 306 -4.67 -8.31 -18.64
CA TRP A 306 -3.46 -9.08 -18.36
C TRP A 306 -2.24 -8.57 -19.11
N ASN A 307 -2.41 -8.22 -20.40
CA ASN A 307 -1.35 -7.73 -21.27
C ASN A 307 -1.89 -6.60 -22.14
N LYS A 308 -1.25 -5.44 -22.08
CA LYS A 308 -1.51 -4.27 -22.92
C LYS A 308 -0.23 -3.45 -22.99
N GLU A 309 0.43 -3.52 -24.13
CA GLU A 309 1.60 -2.71 -24.38
C GLU A 309 1.18 -1.33 -24.87
N ALA A 310 1.75 -0.29 -24.26
CA ALA A 310 1.74 1.04 -24.82
C ALA A 310 3.08 1.35 -25.49
N THR A 311 3.03 2.10 -26.58
CA THR A 311 4.20 2.59 -27.32
C THR A 311 5.03 3.57 -26.50
N GLU A 312 4.41 4.29 -25.55
CA GLU A 312 5.04 5.30 -24.71
C GLU A 312 4.97 4.91 -23.23
N MET A 313 6.00 5.24 -22.45
CA MET A 313 6.11 4.81 -21.05
C MET A 313 4.90 5.22 -20.19
N GLY A 314 4.33 6.41 -20.44
CA GLY A 314 3.12 6.90 -19.75
C GLY A 314 1.78 6.35 -20.23
N GLY A 315 1.73 5.58 -21.32
CA GLY A 315 0.49 5.01 -21.84
C GLY A 315 -0.04 3.84 -21.00
N LEU A 316 -1.29 3.45 -21.27
CA LEU A 316 -2.00 2.38 -20.56
C LEU A 316 -1.29 1.02 -20.64
N ARG A 317 -1.14 0.35 -19.49
CA ARG A 317 -0.37 -0.90 -19.34
C ARG A 317 -1.21 -2.06 -18.80
N GLY A 318 -0.93 -3.27 -19.27
CA GLY A 318 -1.45 -4.48 -18.62
C GLY A 318 -0.61 -4.90 -17.43
N ILE A 319 -1.16 -5.80 -16.59
CA ILE A 319 -0.48 -6.34 -15.39
C ILE A 319 0.92 -6.85 -15.74
N MET A 320 1.05 -7.67 -16.80
CA MET A 320 2.33 -8.23 -17.22
C MET A 320 3.36 -7.18 -17.61
N ASN A 321 2.94 -6.11 -18.26
CA ASN A 321 3.83 -5.07 -18.75
C ASN A 321 4.42 -4.26 -17.60
N ILE A 322 3.62 -4.02 -16.56
CA ILE A 322 4.09 -3.34 -15.34
C ILE A 322 5.06 -4.23 -14.57
N LEU A 323 4.83 -5.55 -14.50
CA LEU A 323 5.78 -6.48 -13.88
C LEU A 323 7.17 -6.40 -14.52
N GLU A 324 7.24 -6.29 -15.86
CA GLU A 324 8.52 -6.14 -16.56
C GLU A 324 9.24 -4.83 -16.21
N ILE A 325 8.48 -3.74 -16.05
CA ILE A 325 9.02 -2.42 -15.68
C ILE A 325 9.51 -2.42 -14.22
N ASN A 326 8.76 -3.02 -13.30
CA ASN A 326 9.06 -2.95 -11.87
C ASN A 326 10.10 -3.99 -11.42
N ALA A 327 10.25 -5.11 -12.14
CA ALA A 327 11.20 -6.19 -11.79
C ALA A 327 12.64 -5.73 -11.50
N PRO A 328 13.28 -4.86 -12.33
CA PRO A 328 14.66 -4.42 -12.08
C PRO A 328 14.78 -3.30 -11.03
N LEU A 329 13.69 -2.87 -10.37
CA LEU A 329 13.68 -1.68 -9.51
C LEU A 329 13.76 -2.00 -8.01
N SER A 330 13.95 -3.26 -7.62
CA SER A 330 13.93 -3.71 -6.22
C SER A 330 14.91 -2.98 -5.31
N ASP A 331 16.06 -2.55 -5.84
CA ASP A 331 17.10 -1.83 -5.08
C ASP A 331 16.69 -0.43 -4.63
N TYR A 332 15.66 0.16 -5.25
CA TYR A 332 15.18 1.50 -4.94
C TYR A 332 14.05 1.52 -3.90
N ALA A 333 13.40 0.37 -3.66
CA ALA A 333 12.33 0.24 -2.69
C ALA A 333 12.87 -0.09 -1.28
N SER A 334 12.37 0.62 -0.28
CA SER A 334 12.70 0.44 1.14
C SER A 334 11.61 1.08 2.02
N PRO A 335 11.61 0.84 3.34
CA PRO A 335 10.78 1.63 4.25
C PRO A 335 10.85 3.13 3.95
N SER A 336 9.68 3.77 3.89
CA SER A 336 9.50 5.18 3.52
C SER A 336 9.84 5.55 2.07
N GLY A 337 9.88 4.59 1.15
CA GLY A 337 10.10 4.84 -0.27
C GLY A 337 9.78 3.62 -1.12
N TRP A 338 8.61 3.60 -1.76
CA TRP A 338 8.11 2.44 -2.48
C TRP A 338 7.98 2.69 -3.98
N ASN A 339 8.35 1.70 -4.79
CA ASN A 339 7.94 1.68 -6.18
C ASN A 339 6.43 1.42 -6.25
N ASP A 340 5.72 2.23 -7.03
CA ASP A 340 4.28 2.12 -7.23
C ASP A 340 3.97 1.59 -8.64
N PRO A 341 3.66 0.28 -8.78
CA PRO A 341 3.18 -0.32 -10.02
C PRO A 341 1.69 -0.05 -10.27
N ASP A 342 1.14 1.02 -9.69
CA ASP A 342 -0.23 1.48 -9.83
C ASP A 342 -1.27 0.58 -9.12
N MET A 343 -2.52 1.06 -9.14
CA MET A 343 -3.66 0.50 -8.42
C MET A 343 -3.94 -0.98 -8.70
N LEU A 344 -4.54 -1.66 -7.72
CA LEU A 344 -5.06 -3.01 -7.90
C LEU A 344 -6.34 -2.98 -8.76
N VAL A 345 -6.33 -3.71 -9.88
CA VAL A 345 -7.51 -3.93 -10.74
C VAL A 345 -8.35 -5.15 -10.35
N VAL A 346 -8.04 -5.78 -9.22
CA VAL A 346 -8.71 -6.99 -8.71
C VAL A 346 -10.21 -6.78 -8.60
N GLY A 347 -11.00 -7.55 -9.37
CA GLY A 347 -12.45 -7.53 -9.27
C GLY A 347 -13.14 -6.40 -10.03
N ILE A 348 -12.43 -5.57 -10.80
CA ILE A 348 -13.06 -4.61 -11.72
C ILE A 348 -13.87 -5.35 -12.79
N GLY A 349 -13.31 -6.43 -13.36
CA GLY A 349 -14.01 -7.31 -14.30
C GLY A 349 -14.53 -6.60 -15.54
N GLY A 350 -13.80 -5.61 -16.04
CA GLY A 350 -14.19 -4.77 -17.17
C GLY A 350 -15.22 -3.68 -16.88
N LYS A 351 -15.68 -3.54 -15.62
CA LYS A 351 -16.75 -2.62 -15.22
C LYS A 351 -16.20 -1.31 -14.66
N SER A 352 -15.45 -0.57 -15.46
CA SER A 352 -14.92 0.76 -15.10
C SER A 352 -15.82 1.87 -15.65
N MET A 353 -16.02 2.95 -14.88
CA MET A 353 -16.66 4.19 -15.36
C MET A 353 -15.64 5.26 -15.79
N THR A 354 -14.36 4.91 -15.92
CA THR A 354 -13.33 5.86 -16.34
C THR A 354 -13.27 6.00 -17.87
N ASN A 355 -13.06 7.23 -18.34
CA ASN A 355 -12.99 7.55 -19.77
C ASN A 355 -11.68 7.10 -20.44
N GLY A 356 -10.72 6.56 -19.67
CA GLY A 356 -9.39 6.17 -20.17
C GLY A 356 -9.18 4.67 -20.36
N HIS A 357 -10.03 3.80 -19.81
CA HIS A 357 -9.73 2.36 -19.80
C HIS A 357 -10.21 1.60 -21.06
N GLY A 358 -10.97 2.24 -21.95
CA GLY A 358 -11.62 1.58 -23.09
C GLY A 358 -12.51 0.41 -22.63
N ALA A 359 -13.02 -0.39 -23.56
CA ALA A 359 -13.60 -1.69 -23.19
C ALA A 359 -12.45 -2.63 -22.72
N SER A 360 -12.07 -2.55 -21.45
CA SER A 360 -11.16 -3.53 -20.86
C SER A 360 -11.90 -4.87 -20.78
N GLY A 361 -11.36 -5.92 -21.39
CA GLY A 361 -11.97 -7.26 -21.39
C GLY A 361 -12.02 -7.93 -20.01
N GLY A 362 -11.45 -7.30 -18.99
CA GLY A 362 -11.27 -7.86 -17.65
C GLY A 362 -10.16 -8.90 -17.59
N CYS A 363 -9.86 -9.37 -16.38
CA CYS A 363 -8.97 -10.49 -16.15
C CYS A 363 -9.74 -11.69 -15.57
N THR A 364 -9.16 -12.89 -15.69
CA THR A 364 -9.69 -14.07 -15.00
C THR A 364 -9.44 -13.98 -13.50
N LEU A 365 -10.18 -14.78 -12.71
CA LEU A 365 -9.94 -14.85 -11.26
C LEU A 365 -8.50 -15.27 -10.93
N GLU A 366 -7.93 -16.19 -11.71
CA GLU A 366 -6.56 -16.67 -11.52
C GLU A 366 -5.53 -15.57 -11.81
N GLN A 367 -5.77 -14.77 -12.85
CA GLN A 367 -4.96 -13.58 -13.15
C GLN A 367 -5.05 -12.54 -12.04
N TYR A 368 -6.23 -12.29 -11.47
CA TYR A 368 -6.38 -11.38 -10.32
C TYR A 368 -5.67 -11.90 -9.05
N LYS A 369 -5.68 -13.21 -8.79
CA LYS A 369 -4.90 -13.81 -7.68
C LYS A 369 -3.40 -13.58 -7.87
N SER A 370 -2.89 -13.79 -9.08
CA SER A 370 -1.48 -13.60 -9.41
C SER A 370 -1.08 -12.13 -9.34
N HIS A 371 -1.94 -11.24 -9.84
CA HIS A 371 -1.79 -9.78 -9.71
C HIS A 371 -1.62 -9.38 -8.24
N PHE A 372 -2.56 -9.76 -7.38
CA PHE A 372 -2.49 -9.43 -5.95
C PHE A 372 -1.25 -10.03 -5.26
N SER A 373 -0.96 -11.31 -5.56
CA SER A 373 0.20 -12.01 -5.01
C SER A 373 1.52 -11.31 -5.36
N LEU A 374 1.68 -10.89 -6.61
CA LEU A 374 2.90 -10.23 -7.08
C LEU A 374 3.03 -8.80 -6.54
N TRP A 375 1.93 -8.04 -6.41
CA TRP A 375 1.95 -6.74 -5.72
C TRP A 375 2.35 -6.90 -4.25
N CYS A 376 1.89 -7.98 -3.59
CA CYS A 376 2.33 -8.28 -2.24
C CYS A 376 3.83 -8.60 -2.18
N MET A 377 4.33 -9.44 -3.08
CA MET A 377 5.75 -9.80 -3.17
C MET A 377 6.64 -8.58 -3.46
N MET A 378 6.20 -7.69 -4.32
CA MET A 378 6.96 -6.50 -4.71
C MET A 378 6.97 -5.38 -3.66
N ALA A 379 6.33 -5.58 -2.49
CA ALA A 379 6.12 -4.53 -1.49
C ALA A 379 5.47 -3.27 -2.11
N SER A 380 4.54 -3.47 -3.04
CA SER A 380 3.81 -2.40 -3.70
C SER A 380 2.75 -1.77 -2.77
N PRO A 381 2.36 -0.51 -2.99
CA PRO A 381 1.06 -0.01 -2.56
C PRO A 381 -0.07 -0.99 -2.92
N LEU A 382 -0.94 -1.29 -1.96
CA LEU A 382 -2.14 -2.12 -2.18
C LEU A 382 -3.39 -1.24 -2.20
N LEU A 383 -3.49 -0.40 -3.22
CA LEU A 383 -4.61 0.52 -3.42
C LEU A 383 -5.66 -0.13 -4.34
N CYS A 384 -6.75 -0.61 -3.75
CA CYS A 384 -7.88 -1.18 -4.49
C CYS A 384 -8.52 -0.15 -5.42
N GLY A 385 -8.74 -0.54 -6.68
CA GLY A 385 -9.43 0.28 -7.68
C GLY A 385 -10.87 -0.18 -8.00
N ASN A 386 -11.34 -1.28 -7.41
CA ASN A 386 -12.69 -1.82 -7.59
C ASN A 386 -13.72 -1.17 -6.66
N ASP A 387 -15.01 -1.45 -6.87
CA ASP A 387 -16.08 -1.08 -5.92
C ASP A 387 -16.07 -2.02 -4.71
N VAL A 388 -15.43 -1.60 -3.62
CA VAL A 388 -15.29 -2.42 -2.40
C VAL A 388 -16.61 -2.58 -1.63
N ARG A 389 -17.66 -1.83 -1.99
CA ARG A 389 -19.01 -1.96 -1.42
C ARG A 389 -19.71 -3.22 -1.91
N GLN A 390 -19.28 -3.78 -3.04
CA GLN A 390 -19.94 -4.91 -3.70
C GLN A 390 -18.92 -5.92 -4.22
N MET A 391 -18.18 -6.56 -3.31
CA MET A 391 -17.28 -7.66 -3.64
C MET A 391 -17.97 -9.00 -3.43
N ASN A 392 -17.82 -9.92 -4.39
CA ASN A 392 -18.20 -11.32 -4.17
C ASN A 392 -17.12 -12.06 -3.37
N ASP A 393 -17.45 -13.24 -2.86
CA ASP A 393 -16.57 -14.05 -2.00
C ASP A 393 -15.22 -14.37 -2.65
N SER A 394 -15.18 -14.58 -3.97
CA SER A 394 -13.96 -14.87 -4.70
C SER A 394 -13.00 -13.67 -4.71
N ILE A 395 -13.52 -12.46 -4.90
CA ILE A 395 -12.72 -11.21 -4.86
C ILE A 395 -12.31 -10.90 -3.42
N SER A 396 -13.23 -11.03 -2.47
CA SER A 396 -12.91 -10.88 -1.04
C SER A 396 -11.83 -11.87 -0.61
N GLY A 397 -11.87 -13.12 -1.07
CA GLY A 397 -10.85 -14.14 -0.77
C GLY A 397 -9.45 -13.80 -1.30
N ILE A 398 -9.34 -12.97 -2.35
CA ILE A 398 -8.06 -12.45 -2.84
C ILE A 398 -7.59 -11.32 -1.94
N LEU A 399 -8.40 -10.26 -1.83
CA LEU A 399 -8.03 -9.01 -1.15
C LEU A 399 -7.94 -9.15 0.37
N LEU A 400 -8.52 -10.20 0.95
CA LEU A 400 -8.48 -10.48 2.39
C LEU A 400 -7.56 -11.65 2.74
N ASN A 401 -6.58 -11.99 1.89
CA ASN A 401 -5.61 -13.03 2.20
C ASN A 401 -4.57 -12.51 3.22
N PRO A 402 -4.63 -12.92 4.50
CA PRO A 402 -3.80 -12.33 5.55
C PRO A 402 -2.31 -12.62 5.38
N ASP A 403 -1.95 -13.75 4.77
CA ASP A 403 -0.54 -14.14 4.64
C ASP A 403 0.17 -13.38 3.52
N LEU A 404 -0.52 -13.14 2.39
CA LEU A 404 0.01 -12.29 1.32
C LEU A 404 0.15 -10.84 1.81
N ILE A 405 -0.83 -10.34 2.56
CA ILE A 405 -0.76 -9.01 3.18
C ILE A 405 0.40 -8.93 4.18
N ALA A 406 0.61 -9.96 5.01
CA ALA A 406 1.75 -10.01 5.93
C ALA A 406 3.09 -9.99 5.20
N ILE A 407 3.22 -10.64 4.03
CA ILE A 407 4.41 -10.56 3.17
C ILE A 407 4.62 -9.13 2.65
N ASN A 408 3.57 -8.47 2.17
CA ASN A 408 3.63 -7.08 1.71
C ASN A 408 4.08 -6.13 2.84
N GLN A 409 3.49 -6.31 4.03
CA GLN A 409 3.70 -5.48 5.20
C GLN A 409 4.90 -5.91 6.07
N ASP A 410 5.75 -6.82 5.59
CA ASP A 410 6.95 -7.25 6.31
C ASP A 410 7.90 -6.06 6.54
N ILE A 411 8.33 -5.88 7.78
CA ILE A 411 9.06 -4.69 8.24
C ILE A 411 10.46 -4.54 7.64
N LEU A 412 11.02 -5.60 7.03
CA LEU A 412 12.27 -5.47 6.29
C LEU A 412 12.08 -4.59 5.04
N GLY A 413 10.84 -4.50 4.54
CA GLY A 413 10.46 -3.59 3.46
C GLY A 413 11.19 -3.85 2.15
N LYS A 414 11.59 -5.11 1.90
CA LYS A 414 12.24 -5.52 0.65
C LYS A 414 11.20 -5.78 -0.43
N GLN A 415 11.33 -5.15 -1.58
CA GLN A 415 10.68 -5.59 -2.81
C GLN A 415 11.30 -6.91 -3.26
N ALA A 416 10.47 -7.87 -3.70
CA ALA A 416 10.96 -9.13 -4.24
C ALA A 416 11.84 -8.92 -5.49
N GLU A 417 12.92 -9.69 -5.56
CA GLU A 417 13.74 -9.81 -6.77
C GLU A 417 13.17 -10.91 -7.68
N ARG A 418 13.04 -10.63 -8.98
CA ARG A 418 12.77 -11.67 -9.98
C ARG A 418 14.05 -12.42 -10.32
N VAL A 419 14.38 -13.43 -9.52
CA VAL A 419 15.62 -14.20 -9.63
C VAL A 419 15.67 -15.08 -10.88
N ILE A 420 14.51 -15.51 -11.40
CA ILE A 420 14.40 -16.23 -12.67
C ILE A 420 13.26 -15.64 -13.49
N ARG A 421 13.56 -15.33 -14.76
CA ARG A 421 12.59 -15.05 -15.82
C ARG A 421 12.84 -16.05 -16.95
N SER A 422 12.15 -17.19 -16.95
CA SER A 422 12.29 -18.21 -17.99
C SER A 422 11.49 -17.84 -19.26
N ASP A 423 11.25 -18.78 -20.17
CA ASP A 423 10.34 -18.53 -21.28
C ASP A 423 8.87 -18.46 -20.80
N TYR A 424 8.49 -19.30 -19.82
CA TYR A 424 7.09 -19.52 -19.45
C TYR A 424 6.73 -19.07 -18.03
N TYR A 425 7.69 -19.00 -17.12
CA TYR A 425 7.43 -18.72 -15.71
C TYR A 425 8.49 -17.81 -15.10
N ASP A 426 8.12 -17.20 -13.98
CA ASP A 426 9.01 -16.43 -13.12
C ASP A 426 9.15 -17.08 -11.74
N ILE A 427 10.31 -16.85 -11.12
CA ILE A 427 10.50 -17.08 -9.69
C ILE A 427 10.91 -15.75 -9.07
N TRP A 428 10.12 -15.32 -8.09
CA TRP A 428 10.35 -14.10 -7.32
C TRP A 428 10.69 -14.45 -5.88
N VAL A 429 11.66 -13.77 -5.30
CA VAL A 429 12.13 -14.03 -3.93
C VAL A 429 12.17 -12.74 -3.12
N LYS A 430 11.52 -12.76 -1.96
CA LYS A 430 11.47 -11.65 -1.00
C LYS A 430 12.06 -12.11 0.33
N PRO A 431 13.22 -11.57 0.76
CA PRO A 431 13.69 -11.76 2.13
C PRO A 431 12.68 -11.17 3.13
N LEU A 432 12.44 -11.87 4.23
CA LEU A 432 11.56 -11.44 5.32
C LEU A 432 12.37 -11.10 6.58
N ALA A 433 11.82 -10.27 7.46
CA ALA A 433 12.50 -9.77 8.65
C ALA A 433 12.91 -10.87 9.64
N ASP A 434 12.23 -12.02 9.62
CA ASP A 434 12.50 -13.16 10.48
C ASP A 434 13.55 -14.15 9.93
N GLY A 435 14.22 -13.76 8.82
CA GLY A 435 15.27 -14.55 8.17
C GLY A 435 14.75 -15.57 7.15
N ARG A 436 13.44 -15.78 7.04
CA ARG A 436 12.83 -16.61 5.98
C ARG A 436 12.79 -15.86 4.65
N LYS A 437 12.37 -16.58 3.59
CA LYS A 437 12.15 -16.01 2.26
C LYS A 437 10.76 -16.36 1.77
N ALA A 438 9.98 -15.36 1.34
CA ALA A 438 8.83 -15.64 0.50
C ALA A 438 9.32 -15.95 -0.92
N VAL A 439 8.77 -16.99 -1.55
CA VAL A 439 9.07 -17.41 -2.92
C VAL A 439 7.77 -17.52 -3.68
N ALA A 440 7.64 -16.78 -4.78
CA ALA A 440 6.50 -16.87 -5.68
C ALA A 440 6.90 -17.52 -7.01
N CYS A 441 6.27 -18.65 -7.33
CA CYS A 441 6.38 -19.31 -8.63
C CYS A 441 5.18 -18.87 -9.47
N PHE A 442 5.44 -18.17 -10.57
CA PHE A 442 4.39 -17.54 -11.38
C PHE A 442 4.42 -18.03 -12.82
N ASN A 443 3.32 -18.62 -13.28
CA ASN A 443 3.16 -19.03 -14.66
C ASN A 443 2.68 -17.85 -15.53
N ARG A 444 3.50 -17.40 -16.48
CA ARG A 444 3.11 -16.37 -17.47
C ARG A 444 2.35 -16.96 -18.66
N ALA A 445 2.46 -18.27 -18.88
CA ALA A 445 1.90 -18.96 -20.02
C ALA A 445 0.40 -19.25 -19.89
N THR A 446 -0.20 -19.58 -21.02
CA THR A 446 -1.61 -19.98 -21.16
C THR A 446 -1.83 -21.49 -21.00
N SER A 447 -0.75 -22.25 -20.82
CA SER A 447 -0.73 -23.69 -20.56
C SER A 447 -0.13 -23.98 -19.18
N PRO A 448 -0.42 -25.15 -18.58
CA PRO A 448 0.22 -25.57 -17.34
C PRO A 448 1.74 -25.66 -17.48
N VAL A 449 2.47 -25.34 -16.40
CA VAL A 449 3.93 -25.47 -16.31
C VAL A 449 4.35 -26.12 -15.00
N ASP A 450 5.45 -26.86 -15.02
CA ASP A 450 6.09 -27.42 -13.83
C ASP A 450 7.35 -26.61 -13.52
N VAL A 451 7.47 -26.16 -12.27
CA VAL A 451 8.62 -25.38 -11.78
C VAL A 451 9.36 -26.22 -10.73
N GLU A 452 10.66 -26.42 -10.91
CA GLU A 452 11.50 -27.04 -9.88
C GLU A 452 12.08 -25.96 -8.95
N LEU A 453 11.88 -26.12 -7.65
CA LEU A 453 12.57 -25.38 -6.61
C LEU A 453 13.60 -26.26 -5.93
N ASN A 454 14.83 -25.76 -5.79
CA ASN A 454 15.93 -26.39 -5.07
C ASN A 454 16.85 -25.32 -4.44
N ASP A 455 17.91 -25.77 -3.76
CA ASP A 455 18.90 -24.91 -3.09
C ASP A 455 19.68 -23.96 -4.04
N LYS A 456 19.68 -24.25 -5.35
CA LYS A 456 20.31 -23.42 -6.39
C LYS A 456 19.34 -22.46 -7.07
N THR A 457 18.04 -22.55 -6.80
CA THR A 457 17.04 -21.65 -7.41
C THR A 457 17.28 -20.20 -7.05
N ALA A 458 17.68 -19.93 -5.80
CA ALA A 458 18.03 -18.60 -5.33
C ALA A 458 19.10 -18.68 -4.25
N LYS A 459 19.96 -17.67 -4.18
CA LYS A 459 21.01 -17.58 -3.17
C LYS A 459 20.42 -17.72 -1.76
N ASP A 460 21.07 -18.54 -0.92
CA ASP A 460 20.71 -18.82 0.48
C ASP A 460 19.24 -19.26 0.68
N LEU A 461 18.62 -19.95 -0.29
CA LEU A 461 17.27 -20.49 -0.15
C LEU A 461 17.32 -21.81 0.62
N SER A 462 16.57 -21.90 1.72
CA SER A 462 16.38 -23.15 2.47
C SER A 462 14.97 -23.69 2.24
N LEU A 463 14.87 -24.96 1.85
CA LEU A 463 13.60 -25.69 1.69
C LEU A 463 13.34 -26.66 2.86
N GLU A 464 14.07 -26.55 3.97
CA GLU A 464 13.89 -27.43 5.14
C GLU A 464 12.46 -27.36 5.71
N GLN A 465 11.86 -26.17 5.66
CA GLN A 465 10.47 -25.93 6.02
C GLN A 465 9.87 -24.98 4.99
N VAL A 466 8.78 -25.38 4.35
CA VAL A 466 8.10 -24.59 3.32
C VAL A 466 6.64 -24.46 3.69
N TYR A 467 6.20 -23.27 4.05
CA TYR A 467 4.78 -22.98 4.27
C TYR A 467 4.11 -22.60 2.95
N ASP A 468 3.12 -23.38 2.53
CA ASP A 468 2.30 -23.11 1.35
C ASP A 468 1.12 -22.21 1.75
N ILE A 469 1.07 -21.00 1.18
CA ILE A 469 0.05 -20.00 1.51
C ILE A 469 -1.33 -20.42 1.00
N GLU A 470 -1.43 -21.18 -0.09
CA GLU A 470 -2.73 -21.58 -0.63
C GLU A 470 -3.33 -22.70 0.22
N THR A 471 -2.55 -23.75 0.50
CA THR A 471 -3.03 -24.93 1.25
C THR A 471 -2.93 -24.79 2.76
N LYS A 472 -2.25 -23.75 3.25
CA LYS A 472 -1.95 -23.50 4.68
C LYS A 472 -1.16 -24.63 5.34
N ASN A 473 -0.49 -25.46 4.56
CA ASN A 473 0.28 -26.60 5.03
C ASN A 473 1.78 -26.29 5.12
N VAL A 474 2.45 -26.96 6.05
CA VAL A 474 3.91 -26.97 6.13
C VAL A 474 4.43 -28.22 5.42
N LEU A 475 5.27 -28.02 4.42
CA LEU A 475 5.95 -29.05 3.65
C LEU A 475 7.41 -29.15 4.12
N GLN A 476 7.99 -30.35 4.02
CA GLN A 476 9.39 -30.64 4.32
C GLN A 476 10.02 -31.42 3.16
N PRO A 477 10.22 -30.76 2.00
CA PRO A 477 10.80 -31.43 0.84
C PRO A 477 12.25 -31.86 1.08
N GLU A 478 12.63 -33.03 0.55
CA GLU A 478 14.00 -33.55 0.61
C GLU A 478 14.90 -32.84 -0.43
N GLY A 479 15.24 -31.58 -0.16
CA GLY A 479 16.18 -30.77 -0.95
C GLY A 479 15.62 -30.16 -2.24
N LYS A 480 14.51 -30.67 -2.78
CA LYS A 480 13.81 -30.09 -3.93
C LYS A 480 12.29 -30.30 -3.87
N MET A 481 11.54 -29.43 -4.52
CA MET A 481 10.09 -29.57 -4.71
C MET A 481 9.67 -29.18 -6.13
N PHE A 482 8.66 -29.86 -6.66
CA PHE A 482 8.04 -29.53 -7.95
C PHE A 482 6.72 -28.80 -7.72
N VAL A 483 6.58 -27.63 -8.33
CA VAL A 483 5.40 -26.79 -8.26
C VAL A 483 4.71 -26.82 -9.61
N ARG A 484 3.59 -27.55 -9.67
CA ARG A 484 2.71 -27.53 -10.83
C ARG A 484 1.80 -26.31 -10.77
N LEU A 485 1.82 -25.50 -11.84
CA LEU A 485 1.05 -24.28 -11.99
C LEU A 485 0.05 -24.41 -13.14
N ALA A 486 -1.21 -24.08 -12.88
CA ALA A 486 -2.21 -23.86 -13.92
C ALA A 486 -1.88 -22.61 -14.76
N PRO A 487 -2.53 -22.38 -15.92
CA PRO A 487 -2.37 -21.15 -16.68
C PRO A 487 -2.54 -19.91 -15.80
N TYR A 488 -1.61 -18.95 -15.91
CA TYR A 488 -1.58 -17.71 -15.12
C TYR A 488 -1.40 -17.84 -13.61
N GLN A 489 -1.33 -19.05 -13.06
CA GLN A 489 -1.30 -19.26 -11.60
C GLN A 489 0.01 -18.78 -10.99
N CYS A 490 -0.10 -18.12 -9.83
CA CYS A 490 0.99 -17.81 -8.95
C CYS A 490 0.80 -18.57 -7.63
N LYS A 491 1.77 -19.40 -7.25
CA LYS A 491 1.84 -20.01 -5.93
C LYS A 491 2.93 -19.36 -5.11
N VAL A 492 2.61 -19.01 -3.87
CA VAL A 492 3.53 -18.33 -2.96
C VAL A 492 3.80 -19.23 -1.76
N PHE A 493 5.07 -19.33 -1.41
CA PHE A 493 5.57 -20.11 -0.29
C PHE A 493 6.39 -19.23 0.65
N VAL A 494 6.44 -19.57 1.93
CA VAL A 494 7.44 -19.02 2.86
C VAL A 494 8.41 -20.12 3.26
N CYS A 495 9.66 -19.96 2.83
CA CYS A 495 10.71 -20.97 2.88
C CYS A 495 11.74 -20.63 3.97
N GLY A 496 12.17 -21.66 4.70
CA GLY A 496 13.16 -21.59 5.77
C GLY A 496 12.53 -21.62 7.17
N LYS A 497 13.39 -21.79 8.18
CA LYS A 497 13.02 -21.67 9.59
C LYS A 497 13.15 -20.23 10.05
N VAL A 498 12.32 -19.84 11.01
CA VAL A 498 12.48 -18.56 11.73
C VAL A 498 13.89 -18.55 12.33
N GLY A 499 14.69 -17.53 11.99
CA GLY A 499 16.04 -17.35 12.52
C GLY A 499 15.99 -17.23 14.05
N ARG A 500 16.94 -17.87 14.74
CA ARG A 500 17.12 -17.72 16.19
C ARG A 500 17.68 -16.36 16.55
#